data_AF-A0A136KLU9-F1
#
_entry.id   AF-A0A136KLU9-F1
#
_cell.length_a   1.000
_cell.length_b   1.000
_cell.length_c   1.000
_cell.angle_alpha   90.00
_cell.angle_beta   90.00
_cell.angle_gamma   90.00
#
_symmetry.space_group_name_H-M   'P 1'
#
loop_
_entity.id
_entity.type
_entity.pdbx_description
1 polymer ?
#
loop_
_entity_poly.entity_id
_entity_poly.type
_entity_poly.pdbx_seq_one_letter_code
_entity_poly.pdbx_strand_id
1 'polypeptide(L)'
;MSTTTSPQQKAEQGWKLLKEAVLDLLRQDPDGRTCSEMGHALGLQDSRRKKYHGYVVWTVLGHLMSEGLVVYDQETKLYRLSRGQP
;
A
#
# COMPACT_ATOMS: atom_id res chain seq x y z
N MET A 1 3.37 -32.32 11.64
CA MET A 1 2.00 -32.09 11.15
C MET A 1 2.05 -30.89 10.21
N SER A 2 1.82 -31.09 8.91
CA SER A 2 1.79 -29.98 7.95
C SER A 2 0.46 -29.26 8.10
N THR A 3 0.46 -28.07 8.72
CA THR A 3 -0.73 -27.22 8.78
C THR A 3 -1.00 -26.70 7.37
N THR A 4 -2.00 -27.26 6.70
CA THR A 4 -2.47 -26.73 5.41
C THR A 4 -3.12 -25.38 5.66
N THR A 5 -2.42 -24.30 5.31
CA THR A 5 -2.96 -22.94 5.37
C THR A 5 -4.18 -22.83 4.46
N SER A 6 -5.31 -22.43 5.03
CA SER A 6 -6.52 -22.19 4.24
C SER A 6 -6.31 -21.05 3.24
N PRO A 7 -7.04 -21.02 2.11
CA PRO A 7 -6.98 -19.90 1.17
C PRO A 7 -7.23 -18.53 1.82
N GLN A 8 -8.16 -18.47 2.79
CA GLN A 8 -8.43 -17.25 3.56
C GLN A 8 -7.21 -16.78 4.36
N GLN A 9 -6.57 -17.68 5.10
CA GLN A 9 -5.36 -17.34 5.87
C GLN A 9 -4.21 -16.87 4.97
N LYS A 10 -4.08 -17.45 3.76
CA LYS A 10 -3.10 -16.97 2.76
C LYS A 10 -3.41 -15.56 2.32
N ALA A 11 -4.69 -15.24 2.07
CA ALA A 11 -5.12 -13.90 1.69
C ALA A 11 -4.87 -12.89 2.81
N GLU A 12 -5.20 -13.23 4.06
CA GLU A 12 -4.93 -12.38 5.24
C GLU A 12 -3.43 -12.11 5.41
N GLN A 13 -2.59 -13.14 5.27
CA GLN A 13 -1.14 -12.99 5.34
C GLN A 13 -0.62 -12.10 4.22
N GLY A 14 -1.04 -12.34 2.97
CA GLY A 14 -0.64 -11.51 1.83
C GLY A 14 -1.09 -10.06 1.98
N TRP A 15 -2.30 -9.83 2.50
CA TRP A 15 -2.82 -8.51 2.77
C TRP A 15 -1.98 -7.76 3.81
N LYS A 16 -1.62 -8.42 4.92
CA LYS A 16 -0.75 -7.84 5.94
C LYS A 16 0.59 -7.41 5.34
N LEU A 17 1.23 -8.29 4.56
CA LEU A 17 2.52 -8.00 3.91
C LEU A 17 2.42 -6.83 2.93
N LEU A 18 1.33 -6.71 2.17
CA LEU A 18 1.11 -5.59 1.26
C LEU A 18 0.97 -4.26 2.03
N LYS A 19 0.23 -4.24 3.14
CA LYS A 19 0.10 -3.06 3.99
C LYS A 19 1.46 -2.64 4.57
N GLU A 20 2.23 -3.59 5.09
CA GLU A 20 3.57 -3.35 5.64
C GLU A 20 4.51 -2.77 4.60
N ALA A 21 4.56 -3.33 3.39
CA ALA A 21 5.41 -2.85 2.31
C ALA A 21 5.09 -1.39 1.87
N VAL A 22 3.81 -1.03 1.82
CA VAL A 22 3.39 0.35 1.52
C VAL A 22 3.81 1.31 2.63
N LEU A 23 3.63 0.92 3.89
CA LEU A 23 4.05 1.74 5.03
C LEU A 23 5.58 1.91 5.06
N ASP A 24 6.34 0.86 4.78
CA ASP A 24 7.80 0.92 4.72
C ASP A 24 8.30 1.88 3.64
N LEU A 25 7.64 1.95 2.48
CA LEU A 25 7.98 2.95 1.45
C LEU A 25 7.72 4.38 1.90
N LEU A 26 6.63 4.61 2.65
CA LEU A 26 6.31 5.93 3.18
C LEU A 26 7.21 6.32 4.36
N ARG A 27 7.71 5.35 5.15
CA ARG A 27 8.72 5.59 6.19
C ARG A 27 10.06 6.06 5.60
N GLN A 28 10.42 5.51 4.44
CA GLN A 28 11.64 5.89 3.72
C GLN A 28 11.53 7.27 3.04
N ASP A 29 10.34 7.84 2.94
CA ASP A 29 10.08 9.10 2.25
C ASP A 29 9.01 9.93 2.98
N PRO A 30 9.41 10.72 4.00
CA PRO A 30 8.50 11.50 4.83
C PRO A 30 7.70 12.57 4.05
N ASP A 31 8.21 13.01 2.90
CA ASP A 31 7.54 13.98 2.04
C ASP A 31 6.36 13.37 1.29
N GLY A 32 6.28 12.04 1.27
CA GLY A 32 5.20 11.25 0.72
C GLY A 32 5.43 10.81 -0.71
N ARG A 33 4.59 9.87 -1.15
CA ARG A 33 4.67 9.28 -2.49
C ARG A 33 3.31 9.25 -3.15
N THR A 34 3.27 9.35 -4.47
CA THR A 34 2.07 9.08 -5.24
C THR A 34 1.76 7.58 -5.27
N CYS A 35 0.51 7.22 -5.51
CA CYS A 35 0.10 5.83 -5.72
C CYS A 35 0.87 5.16 -6.87
N SER A 36 1.17 5.91 -7.94
CA SER A 36 1.93 5.42 -9.08
C SER A 36 3.35 5.05 -8.67
N GLU A 37 4.08 5.95 -8.00
CA GLU A 37 5.46 5.70 -7.55
C GLU A 37 5.55 4.47 -6.64
N MET A 38 4.61 4.32 -5.69
CA MET A 38 4.55 3.13 -4.85
C MET A 38 4.24 1.86 -5.66
N GLY A 39 3.31 1.93 -6.62
CA GLY A 39 3.03 0.82 -7.54
C GLY A 39 4.26 0.39 -8.33
N HIS A 40 5.06 1.35 -8.81
CA HIS A 40 6.32 1.10 -9.48
C HIS A 40 7.35 0.46 -8.56
N ALA A 41 7.57 1.03 -7.37
CA ALA A 41 8.57 0.56 -6.41
C ALA A 41 8.30 -0.85 -5.90
N LEU A 42 7.03 -1.23 -5.71
CA LEU A 42 6.65 -2.57 -5.24
C LEU A 42 6.48 -3.59 -6.38
N GLY A 43 6.60 -3.19 -7.65
CA GLY A 43 6.33 -4.06 -8.79
C GLY A 43 4.85 -4.48 -8.89
N LEU A 44 3.92 -3.72 -8.30
CA LEU A 44 2.48 -4.02 -8.24
C LEU A 44 1.67 -3.31 -9.35
N GLN A 45 2.33 -3.05 -10.47
CA GLN A 45 1.71 -2.40 -11.61
C GLN A 45 0.83 -3.38 -12.40
N ASP A 46 -0.31 -2.93 -12.93
CA ASP A 46 -1.08 -3.75 -13.87
C ASP A 46 -0.34 -3.81 -15.21
N SER A 47 0.20 -4.99 -15.55
CA SER A 47 0.92 -5.22 -16.80
C SER A 47 0.06 -5.03 -18.06
N ARG A 48 -1.28 -5.02 -17.93
CA ARG A 48 -2.22 -4.88 -19.05
C ARG A 48 -2.56 -3.41 -19.36
N ARG A 49 -2.30 -2.47 -18.44
CA ARG A 49 -2.69 -1.07 -18.61
C ARG A 49 -1.47 -0.14 -18.49
N LYS A 50 -1.08 0.46 -19.61
CA LYS A 50 0.04 1.44 -19.72
C LYS A 50 -0.19 2.79 -19.00
N LYS A 51 -1.30 2.99 -18.27
CA LYS A 51 -1.67 4.31 -17.71
C LYS A 51 -2.12 4.29 -16.25
N TYR A 52 -2.60 3.16 -15.73
CA TYR A 52 -3.08 3.05 -14.33
C TYR A 52 -2.30 1.93 -13.63
N HIS A 53 -1.27 2.33 -12.88
CA HIS A 53 -0.16 1.46 -12.46
C HIS A 53 -0.24 0.96 -11.00
N GLY A 54 -1.41 0.97 -10.36
CA GLY A 54 -1.44 0.65 -8.92
C GLY A 54 -2.80 0.37 -8.32
N TYR A 55 -3.68 -0.41 -8.96
CA TYR A 55 -4.98 -0.76 -8.34
C TYR A 55 -4.81 -1.47 -6.99
N VAL A 56 -3.81 -2.35 -6.86
CA VAL A 56 -3.50 -3.02 -5.59
C VAL A 56 -3.06 -1.99 -4.55
N VAL A 57 -2.13 -1.12 -4.91
CA VAL A 57 -1.62 -0.06 -4.02
C VAL A 57 -2.74 0.91 -3.63
N TRP A 58 -3.59 1.31 -4.57
CA TRP A 58 -4.75 2.15 -4.31
C TRP A 58 -5.72 1.52 -3.30
N THR A 59 -6.03 0.24 -3.46
CA THR A 59 -6.88 -0.50 -2.50
C THR A 59 -6.23 -0.58 -1.12
N VAL A 60 -4.92 -0.80 -1.05
CA VAL A 60 -4.16 -0.80 0.22
C VAL A 60 -4.20 0.57 0.88
N LEU A 61 -3.96 1.64 0.13
CA LEU A 61 -4.00 3.01 0.64
C LEU A 61 -5.38 3.39 1.18
N GLY A 62 -6.45 2.97 0.51
CA GLY A 62 -7.82 3.19 1.00
C GLY A 62 -8.05 2.57 2.39
N HIS A 63 -7.52 1.37 2.64
CA HIS A 63 -7.61 0.75 3.96
C HIS A 63 -6.72 1.44 4.98
N LEU A 64 -5.46 1.74 4.65
CA LEU A 64 -4.54 2.44 5.54
C LEU A 64 -5.05 3.83 5.94
N MET A 65 -5.75 4.52 5.03
CA MET A 65 -6.46 5.77 5.33
C MET A 65 -7.62 5.54 6.30
N SER A 66 -8.42 4.49 6.10
CA SER A 66 -9.51 4.16 7.03
C SER A 66 -9.01 3.76 8.42
N GLU A 67 -7.80 3.20 8.50
CA GLU A 67 -7.08 2.89 9.74
C GLU A 67 -6.38 4.12 10.35
N GLY A 68 -6.42 5.28 9.69
CA GLY A 68 -5.79 6.52 10.16
C GLY A 68 -4.26 6.52 10.09
N LEU A 69 -3.65 5.56 9.39
CA LEU A 69 -2.20 5.39 9.28
C LEU A 69 -1.59 6.23 8.15
N VAL A 70 -2.37 6.51 7.11
CA VAL A 70 -1.96 7.28 5.94
C VAL A 70 -2.93 8.43 5.68
N VAL A 71 -2.39 9.58 5.27
CA VAL A 71 -3.16 10.74 4.83
C VAL A 71 -2.90 11.01 3.36
N TYR A 72 -3.91 11.56 2.68
CA TYR A 72 -3.81 11.93 1.26
C TYR A 72 -3.95 13.44 1.09
N ASP A 73 -3.00 14.02 0.38
CA ASP A 73 -3.00 15.42 0.01
C ASP A 73 -3.63 15.58 -1.39
N GLN A 74 -4.76 16.29 -1.43
CA GLN A 74 -5.52 16.50 -2.67
C GLN A 74 -4.81 17.44 -3.66
N GLU A 75 -3.96 18.33 -3.18
CA GLU A 75 -3.25 19.30 -4.03
C GLU A 75 -2.03 18.64 -4.66
N THR A 76 -1.17 18.04 -3.83
CA THR A 76 0.07 17.42 -4.30
C THR A 76 -0.11 16.00 -4.82
N LYS A 77 -1.26 15.38 -4.56
CA LYS A 77 -1.57 13.97 -4.87
C LYS A 77 -0.65 12.98 -4.15
N LEU A 78 -0.02 13.40 -3.05
CA LEU A 78 0.90 12.58 -2.26
C LEU A 78 0.17 11.90 -1.10
N TYR A 79 0.59 10.68 -0.82
CA TYR A 79 0.24 9.93 0.38
C TYR A 79 1.39 10.02 1.37
N ARG A 80 1.08 10.25 2.65
CA ARG A 80 2.07 10.39 3.73
C ARG A 80 1.62 9.59 4.95
N LEU A 81 2.55 9.22 5.82
CA LEU A 81 2.19 8.70 7.13
C LEU A 81 1.43 9.77 7.93
N SER A 82 0.41 9.34 8.66
CA SER A 82 -0.30 10.21 9.59
C SER A 82 0.62 10.58 10.76
N ARG A 83 0.59 11.85 11.18
CA ARG A 83 1.38 12.32 12.33
C ARG A 83 0.80 11.72 13.61
N GLY A 84 1.36 10.60 14.05
CA GLY A 84 0.88 9.85 15.23
C GLY A 84 1.24 8.36 15.25
N GLN A 85 1.92 7.83 14.24
CA GLN A 85 2.53 6.49 14.36
C GLN A 85 3.71 6.53 15.36
N PRO A 86 3.80 5.56 16.29
CA PRO A 86 5.01 5.35 17.08
C PRO A 86 6.20 4.93 16.20
#